data_AF-F9WAZ5-F1
#
_entry.id   AF-F9WAZ5-F1
#
_cell.length_a   1.000
_cell.length_b   1.000
_cell.length_c   1.000
_cell.angle_alpha   90.00
_cell.angle_beta   90.00
_cell.angle_gamma   90.00
#
_symmetry.space_group_name_H-M   'P 1'
#
loop_
_entity.id
_entity.type
_entity.pdbx_description
1 polymer ?
#
loop_
_entity_poly.entity_id
_entity_poly.type
_entity_poly.pdbx_seq_one_letter_code
_entity_poly.pdbx_strand_id
1 'polypeptide(L)'
;MSNEPQELAHPASPVEARDDDDMTGHGEEAEGAGEDEWGPAFFEEADECAALLSRLCMEWENRKSVTEGNTGNRWSVMLPTAVEDPQGVAEAVERFERIITVYQQLPNLLHGHLEMLLGPLMTMLQELIPTAGDIWRLKEHMGTTAEHDADEESGLYGLGRNYDDYDADAPKTLLHHVCRAIYVVVKTVGEKCCTSYFSNDVKLYEDVFYALTWWQANKKQRREWEVRYCLLLWLSNLVLVPFSLTVIDSVASYTENNTETCSLSDTVLNTAVAFLEDTSKCREGAALLVARLLTRPDSESHRRRFFQYAQEAVSDPSSSSLLLHGVLLALAKTMKFGRREELAPYAPRLIPTVAAVFSARGNDTLLCKAVVKVEQRLALSLLRRRSAPWKYCRQVASLRQNLANATASETTGGYASNAQDNMTVDAKNEEEEEDDDDCLPDGSGLEDAIGLLLEAVSHKDTVVRWSAAKGVARICGRLPRPMAEDVLNALLDVFSVEHSDSGWHGGLLALAELCRRSILPPQRLATVVQTTT
;
A
#
# COMPACT_ATOMS: atom_id res chain seq x y z
N MET A 1 -28.10 -59.84 6.53
CA MET A 1 -27.45 -59.54 5.23
C MET A 1 -27.98 -58.20 4.81
N SER A 2 -27.34 -57.14 5.30
CA SER A 2 -27.75 -55.75 5.12
C SER A 2 -26.59 -55.06 4.42
N ASN A 3 -26.80 -54.70 3.15
CA ASN A 3 -25.82 -54.03 2.30
C ASN A 3 -25.79 -52.54 2.63
N GLU A 4 -24.66 -52.06 3.13
CA GLU A 4 -24.26 -50.66 3.07
C GLU A 4 -23.65 -50.35 1.69
N PRO A 5 -23.92 -49.20 1.07
CA PRO A 5 -23.24 -48.78 -0.13
C PRO A 5 -21.94 -48.02 0.19
N GLN A 6 -20.84 -48.47 -0.42
CA GLN A 6 -19.53 -47.82 -0.43
C GLN A 6 -19.59 -46.46 -1.12
N GLU A 7 -19.18 -45.42 -0.40
CA GLU A 7 -18.91 -44.09 -0.95
C GLU A 7 -17.47 -44.02 -1.49
N LEU A 8 -17.34 -43.66 -2.77
CA LEU A 8 -16.09 -43.52 -3.51
C LEU A 8 -15.33 -42.26 -3.07
N ALA A 9 -14.15 -42.45 -2.49
CA ALA A 9 -13.20 -41.37 -2.23
C ALA A 9 -12.45 -41.00 -3.53
N HIS A 10 -12.57 -39.74 -3.96
CA HIS A 10 -11.66 -39.09 -4.90
C HIS A 10 -10.72 -38.13 -4.14
N PRO A 11 -9.45 -38.02 -4.56
CA PRO A 11 -8.39 -37.38 -3.78
C PRO A 11 -8.47 -35.85 -3.85
N ALA A 12 -8.40 -35.20 -2.69
CA ALA A 12 -8.24 -33.76 -2.58
C ALA A 12 -6.79 -33.36 -2.94
N SER A 13 -6.66 -32.43 -3.88
CA SER A 13 -5.40 -31.77 -4.24
C SER A 13 -4.97 -30.79 -3.12
N PRO A 14 -3.67 -30.55 -2.89
CA PRO A 14 -3.21 -29.70 -1.79
C PRO A 14 -3.51 -28.23 -2.10
N VAL A 15 -4.15 -27.55 -1.16
CA VAL A 15 -4.32 -26.09 -1.16
C VAL A 15 -2.99 -25.47 -0.75
N GLU A 16 -2.34 -24.78 -1.68
CA GLU A 16 -1.17 -23.95 -1.42
C GLU A 16 -1.53 -22.84 -0.41
N ALA A 17 -0.88 -22.87 0.75
CA ALA A 17 -0.96 -21.82 1.75
C ALA A 17 -0.32 -20.53 1.21
N ARG A 18 -1.15 -19.50 1.06
CA ARG A 18 -0.71 -18.13 0.82
C ARG A 18 -0.39 -17.48 2.16
N ASP A 19 0.88 -17.47 2.53
CA ASP A 19 1.38 -16.64 3.63
C ASP A 19 1.53 -15.20 3.12
N ASP A 20 0.53 -14.39 3.45
CA ASP A 20 0.48 -12.95 3.23
C ASP A 20 1.33 -12.24 4.29
N ASP A 21 2.40 -11.56 3.87
CA ASP A 21 3.16 -10.72 4.79
C ASP A 21 3.77 -9.47 4.12
N ASP A 22 3.76 -8.38 4.89
CA ASP A 22 4.47 -7.11 4.72
C ASP A 22 3.75 -5.93 4.02
N MET A 23 3.14 -5.09 4.88
CA MET A 23 2.59 -3.74 4.70
C MET A 23 3.66 -2.66 4.38
N THR A 24 3.20 -1.48 3.94
CA THR A 24 4.01 -0.33 3.53
C THR A 24 3.61 0.86 4.37
N GLY A 25 4.53 1.40 5.17
CA GLY A 25 4.22 2.42 6.18
C GLY A 25 4.15 3.86 5.70
N HIS A 26 3.27 4.61 6.35
CA HIS A 26 3.58 5.81 7.12
C HIS A 26 2.75 5.75 8.42
N GLY A 27 3.41 5.86 9.58
CA GLY A 27 2.82 5.68 10.91
C GLY A 27 3.60 4.63 11.71
N GLU A 28 4.12 5.02 12.85
CA GLU A 28 5.02 4.27 13.72
C GLU A 28 4.27 3.30 14.66
N GLU A 29 5.06 2.36 15.19
CA GLU A 29 4.87 1.55 16.41
C GLU A 29 3.94 0.32 16.44
N ALA A 30 4.57 -0.75 16.96
CA ALA A 30 4.09 -2.07 17.39
C ALA A 30 3.43 -2.99 16.34
N GLU A 31 4.18 -3.97 15.83
CA GLU A 31 3.64 -5.33 15.69
C GLU A 31 4.75 -6.39 15.67
N GLY A 32 4.55 -7.41 16.52
CA GLY A 32 5.49 -8.51 16.74
C GLY A 32 5.48 -9.08 18.16
N ALA A 33 4.32 -9.17 18.81
CA ALA A 33 4.10 -10.08 19.94
C ALA A 33 2.88 -10.95 19.59
N GLY A 34 3.00 -12.25 19.83
CA GLY A 34 2.10 -13.29 19.31
C GLY A 34 0.63 -13.08 19.65
N GLU A 35 -0.21 -13.74 18.85
CA GLU A 35 -1.68 -13.64 18.80
C GLU A 35 -2.46 -13.96 20.09
N ASP A 36 -1.84 -14.05 21.28
CA ASP A 36 -2.54 -14.43 22.51
C ASP A 36 -2.24 -13.55 23.75
N GLU A 37 -1.63 -12.37 23.61
CA GLU A 37 -1.26 -11.57 24.78
C GLU A 37 -1.49 -10.05 24.62
N TRP A 38 -2.73 -9.63 24.36
CA TRP A 38 -3.16 -8.24 24.56
C TRP A 38 -4.47 -8.23 25.36
N GLY A 39 -4.43 -7.67 26.57
CA GLY A 39 -5.65 -7.35 27.33
C GLY A 39 -6.55 -6.38 26.54
N PRO A 40 -7.84 -6.24 26.90
CA PRO A 40 -8.80 -5.46 26.13
C PRO A 40 -8.34 -4.00 26.05
N ALA A 41 -7.84 -3.61 24.89
CA ALA A 41 -7.40 -2.26 24.61
C ALA A 41 -8.66 -1.47 24.16
N PHE A 42 -9.11 -0.56 25.02
CA PHE A 42 -10.46 0.00 24.98
C PHE A 42 -10.49 1.28 24.14
N PHE A 43 -11.37 1.35 23.14
CA PHE A 43 -11.68 2.58 22.40
C PHE A 43 -12.71 3.36 23.22
N GLU A 44 -12.24 4.30 24.05
CA GLU A 44 -13.06 5.01 25.04
C GLU A 44 -14.19 5.83 24.40
N GLU A 45 -13.91 6.49 23.29
CA GLU A 45 -14.84 7.40 22.61
C GLU A 45 -15.68 6.72 21.51
N ALA A 46 -15.80 5.39 21.51
CA ALA A 46 -16.56 4.65 20.50
C ALA A 46 -18.02 5.14 20.36
N ASP A 47 -18.71 5.30 21.48
CA ASP A 47 -20.10 5.77 21.53
C ASP A 47 -20.23 7.23 21.07
N GLU A 48 -19.22 8.06 21.38
CA GLU A 48 -19.18 9.45 20.95
C GLU A 48 -19.01 9.55 19.43
N CYS A 49 -18.08 8.78 18.85
CA CYS A 49 -17.91 8.69 17.41
C CYS A 49 -19.19 8.18 16.72
N ALA A 50 -19.84 7.15 17.26
CA ALA A 50 -21.11 6.66 16.73
C ALA A 50 -22.21 7.74 16.77
N ALA A 51 -22.29 8.53 17.85
CA ALA A 51 -23.24 9.63 17.96
C ALA A 51 -22.95 10.77 16.98
N LEU A 52 -21.68 11.11 16.74
CA LEU A 52 -21.27 12.13 15.77
C LEU A 52 -21.62 11.69 14.33
N LEU A 53 -21.33 10.44 13.98
CA LEU A 53 -21.69 9.86 12.68
C LEU A 53 -23.21 9.76 12.50
N SER A 54 -23.95 9.43 13.55
CA SER A 54 -25.42 9.40 13.51
C SER A 54 -26.02 10.77 13.20
N ARG A 55 -25.44 11.87 13.72
CA ARG A 55 -25.87 13.23 13.36
C ARG A 55 -25.65 13.54 11.88
N LEU A 56 -24.50 13.12 11.35
CA LEU A 56 -24.18 13.25 9.92
C LEU A 56 -25.17 12.46 9.06
N CYS A 57 -25.54 11.23 9.46
CA CYS A 57 -26.56 10.44 8.78
C CYS A 57 -27.96 11.06 8.87
N MET A 58 -28.36 11.59 10.02
CA MET A 58 -29.67 12.25 10.19
C MET A 58 -29.79 13.49 9.30
N GLU A 59 -28.74 14.31 9.20
CA GLU A 59 -28.76 15.47 8.31
C GLU A 59 -28.86 15.06 6.84
N TRP A 60 -28.23 13.94 6.46
CA TRP A 60 -28.39 13.36 5.14
C TRP A 60 -29.83 12.90 4.88
N GLU A 61 -30.43 12.12 5.78
CA GLU A 61 -31.81 11.64 5.64
C GLU A 61 -32.83 12.78 5.56
N ASN A 62 -32.67 13.80 6.42
CA ASN A 62 -33.49 15.00 6.38
C ASN A 62 -33.42 15.67 5.01
N ARG A 63 -32.21 15.83 4.44
CA ARG A 63 -32.04 16.46 3.13
C ARG A 63 -32.48 15.58 1.97
N LYS A 64 -32.30 14.27 2.07
CA LYS A 64 -32.79 13.27 1.09
C LYS A 64 -34.30 13.41 0.92
N SER A 65 -35.04 13.49 2.02
CA SER A 65 -36.50 13.68 1.99
C SER A 65 -36.93 15.02 1.34
N VAL A 66 -36.10 16.06 1.44
CA VAL A 66 -36.37 17.38 0.85
C VAL A 66 -36.01 17.43 -0.65
N THR A 67 -35.01 16.67 -1.09
CA THR A 67 -34.54 16.69 -2.50
C THR A 67 -35.28 15.72 -3.42
N GLU A 68 -36.09 14.78 -2.91
CA GLU A 68 -36.92 13.89 -3.74
C GLU A 68 -37.94 14.63 -4.63
N GLY A 69 -38.18 15.92 -4.41
CA GLY A 69 -39.04 16.77 -5.25
C GLY A 69 -38.34 17.69 -6.27
N ASN A 70 -37.01 17.80 -6.26
CA ASN A 70 -36.29 18.75 -7.13
C ASN A 70 -35.04 18.08 -7.72
N THR A 71 -34.94 18.02 -9.06
CA THR A 71 -33.81 17.43 -9.82
C THR A 71 -32.51 18.26 -9.73
N GLY A 72 -32.33 19.03 -8.64
CA GLY A 72 -31.10 19.75 -8.35
C GLY A 72 -30.01 18.79 -7.86
N ASN A 73 -28.77 19.07 -8.24
CA ASN A 73 -27.57 18.30 -7.90
C ASN A 73 -27.49 18.00 -6.39
N ARG A 74 -27.94 16.79 -5.98
CA ARG A 74 -27.99 16.31 -4.58
C ARG A 74 -26.66 16.43 -3.82
N TRP A 75 -25.56 16.41 -4.56
CA TRP A 75 -24.19 16.44 -4.08
C TRP A 75 -23.55 17.84 -4.10
N SER A 76 -24.25 18.87 -4.58
CA SER A 76 -23.74 20.26 -4.66
C SER A 76 -24.24 21.19 -3.55
N VAL A 77 -25.08 20.67 -2.64
CA VAL A 77 -25.66 21.47 -1.57
C VAL A 77 -24.58 21.77 -0.52
N MET A 78 -24.33 23.06 -0.32
CA MET A 78 -23.35 23.55 0.66
C MET A 78 -23.93 23.48 2.08
N LEU A 79 -23.08 23.13 3.04
CA LEU A 79 -23.41 23.14 4.46
C LEU A 79 -22.90 24.43 5.12
N PRO A 80 -23.61 24.94 6.16
CA PRO A 80 -23.09 25.97 7.02
C PRO A 80 -21.75 25.56 7.62
N THR A 81 -20.86 26.53 7.79
CA THR A 81 -19.54 26.30 8.40
C THR A 81 -19.67 26.08 9.90
N ALA A 82 -18.62 25.55 10.56
CA ALA A 82 -18.62 25.37 12.01
C ALA A 82 -18.79 26.70 12.78
N VAL A 83 -18.40 27.82 12.16
CA VAL A 83 -18.61 29.18 12.69
C VAL A 83 -20.08 29.59 12.63
N GLU A 84 -20.79 29.20 11.57
CA GLU A 84 -22.20 29.53 11.35
C GLU A 84 -23.14 28.64 12.16
N ASP A 85 -22.80 27.36 12.33
CA ASP A 85 -23.56 26.39 13.12
C ASP A 85 -22.64 25.55 14.04
N PRO A 86 -22.43 25.97 15.30
CA PRO A 86 -21.59 25.29 16.27
C PRO A 86 -22.11 23.90 16.70
N GLN A 87 -23.37 23.57 16.38
CA GLN A 87 -23.93 22.23 16.62
C GLN A 87 -24.15 21.44 15.33
N GLY A 88 -23.71 22.01 14.20
CA GLY A 88 -23.90 21.48 12.86
C GLY A 88 -22.95 20.35 12.51
N VAL A 89 -23.12 19.86 11.29
CA VAL A 89 -22.34 18.73 10.72
C VAL A 89 -20.84 19.05 10.61
N ALA A 90 -20.49 20.30 10.30
CA ALA A 90 -19.09 20.71 10.16
C ALA A 90 -18.31 20.53 11.48
N GLU A 91 -18.83 21.05 12.60
CA GLU A 91 -18.22 20.87 13.92
C GLU A 91 -18.23 19.40 14.37
N ALA A 92 -19.29 18.65 14.02
CA ALA A 92 -19.36 17.22 14.34
C ALA A 92 -18.22 16.43 13.66
N VAL A 93 -17.91 16.73 12.40
CA VAL A 93 -16.80 16.11 11.66
C VAL A 93 -15.44 16.57 12.19
N GLU A 94 -15.29 17.84 12.58
CA GLU A 94 -14.05 18.32 13.21
C GLU A 94 -13.80 17.68 14.58
N ARG A 95 -14.86 17.49 15.37
CA ARG A 95 -14.77 16.75 16.63
C ARG A 95 -14.43 15.28 16.41
N PHE A 96 -15.05 14.64 15.42
CA PHE A 96 -14.69 13.28 15.00
C PHE A 96 -13.23 13.19 14.59
N GLU A 97 -12.74 14.15 13.80
CA GLU A 97 -11.34 14.20 13.39
C GLU A 97 -10.40 14.32 14.60
N ARG A 98 -10.70 15.19 15.56
CA ARG A 98 -9.90 15.34 16.78
C ARG A 98 -9.79 14.03 17.56
N ILE A 99 -10.89 13.28 17.70
CA ILE A 99 -10.90 11.99 18.42
C ILE A 99 -10.06 10.95 17.68
N ILE A 100 -10.33 10.72 16.39
CA ILE A 100 -9.64 9.66 15.63
C ILE A 100 -8.14 9.93 15.52
N THR A 101 -7.72 11.20 15.43
CA THR A 101 -6.29 11.56 15.31
C THR A 101 -5.47 11.18 16.56
N VAL A 102 -6.08 11.09 17.74
CA VAL A 102 -5.40 10.61 18.98
C VAL A 102 -4.87 9.19 18.81
N TYR A 103 -5.59 8.36 18.07
CA TYR A 103 -5.26 6.95 17.84
C TYR A 103 -4.24 6.73 16.71
N GLN A 104 -3.65 7.79 16.14
CA GLN A 104 -2.70 7.66 15.03
C GLN A 104 -1.43 6.87 15.39
N GLN A 105 -1.02 6.89 16.66
CA GLN A 105 0.15 6.13 17.15
C GLN A 105 -0.19 4.68 17.52
N LEU A 106 -1.48 4.36 17.70
CA LEU A 106 -1.97 3.04 18.10
C LEU A 106 -3.21 2.67 17.26
N PRO A 107 -3.04 2.47 15.93
CA PRO A 107 -4.16 2.25 15.02
C PRO A 107 -4.83 0.89 15.25
N ASN A 108 -4.11 -0.09 15.80
CA ASN A 108 -4.62 -1.40 16.20
C ASN A 108 -5.89 -1.31 17.07
N LEU A 109 -6.02 -0.28 17.90
CA LEU A 109 -7.18 -0.03 18.75
C LEU A 109 -8.47 0.22 17.96
N LEU A 110 -8.36 0.78 16.75
CA LEU A 110 -9.52 1.09 15.91
C LEU A 110 -9.97 -0.11 15.04
N HIS A 111 -9.16 -1.16 14.89
CA HIS A 111 -9.43 -2.25 13.95
C HIS A 111 -10.74 -2.98 14.26
N GLY A 112 -11.07 -3.19 15.55
CA GLY A 112 -12.33 -3.79 15.97
C GLY A 112 -13.58 -2.93 15.74
N HIS A 113 -13.39 -1.63 15.49
CA HIS A 113 -14.47 -0.64 15.38
C HIS A 113 -14.63 -0.07 13.95
N LEU A 114 -13.89 -0.57 12.97
CA LEU A 114 -13.93 -0.04 11.59
C LEU A 114 -15.30 -0.15 10.93
N GLU A 115 -16.06 -1.22 11.17
CA GLU A 115 -17.41 -1.36 10.62
C GLU A 115 -18.35 -0.26 11.14
N MET A 116 -18.24 0.09 12.43
CA MET A 116 -19.01 1.17 13.04
C MET A 116 -18.62 2.54 12.46
N LEU A 117 -17.32 2.76 12.24
CA LEU A 117 -16.79 4.04 11.76
C LEU A 117 -17.03 4.25 10.26
N LEU A 118 -16.72 3.24 9.44
CA LEU A 118 -16.74 3.34 7.97
C LEU A 118 -18.07 2.91 7.35
N GLY A 119 -18.78 1.94 7.91
CA GLY A 119 -20.02 1.41 7.31
C GLY A 119 -21.08 2.49 6.99
N PRO A 120 -21.44 3.37 7.94
CA PRO A 120 -22.35 4.48 7.67
C PRO A 120 -21.81 5.46 6.62
N LEU A 121 -20.52 5.80 6.71
CA LEU A 121 -19.86 6.74 5.79
C LEU A 121 -19.81 6.22 4.35
N MET A 122 -19.51 4.93 4.16
CA MET A 122 -19.47 4.29 2.84
C MET A 122 -20.87 4.22 2.22
N THR A 123 -21.89 3.94 3.03
CA THR A 123 -23.28 3.94 2.60
C THR A 123 -23.69 5.33 2.10
N MET A 124 -23.39 6.38 2.89
CA MET A 124 -23.63 7.75 2.49
C MET A 124 -22.85 8.15 1.23
N LEU A 125 -21.59 7.78 1.14
CA LEU A 125 -20.76 8.05 -0.03
C LEU A 125 -21.38 7.43 -1.29
N GLN A 126 -21.86 6.19 -1.22
CA GLN A 126 -22.52 5.52 -2.33
C GLN A 126 -23.84 6.20 -2.75
N GLU A 127 -24.63 6.71 -1.81
CA GLU A 127 -25.87 7.41 -2.16
C GLU A 127 -25.64 8.85 -2.66
N LEU A 128 -24.50 9.46 -2.31
CA LEU A 128 -24.16 10.84 -2.67
C LEU A 128 -23.48 10.97 -4.03
N ILE A 129 -22.79 9.93 -4.52
CA ILE A 129 -22.07 10.02 -5.80
C ILE A 129 -23.06 10.19 -6.97
N PRO A 130 -22.81 11.12 -7.90
CA PRO A 130 -23.62 11.26 -9.11
C PRO A 130 -23.46 10.04 -10.02
N THR A 131 -24.56 9.63 -10.65
CA THR A 131 -24.50 8.59 -11.67
C THR A 131 -23.79 9.10 -12.93
N ALA A 132 -23.20 8.20 -13.72
CA ALA A 132 -22.57 8.51 -14.99
C ALA A 132 -23.51 9.30 -15.91
N GLY A 133 -24.79 8.91 -15.94
CA GLY A 133 -25.83 9.60 -16.70
C GLY A 133 -26.08 11.03 -16.25
N ASP A 134 -26.05 11.30 -14.94
CA ASP A 134 -26.18 12.67 -14.42
C ASP A 134 -24.98 13.54 -14.81
N ILE A 135 -23.78 12.98 -14.78
CA ILE A 135 -22.54 13.67 -15.20
C ILE A 135 -22.58 13.99 -16.69
N TRP A 136 -23.05 13.06 -17.52
CA TRP A 136 -23.17 13.27 -18.96
C TRP A 136 -24.16 14.40 -19.27
N ARG A 137 -25.33 14.41 -18.62
CA ARG A 137 -26.29 15.53 -18.74
C ARG A 137 -25.66 16.85 -18.33
N LEU A 138 -24.89 16.88 -17.23
CA LEU A 138 -24.21 18.10 -16.78
C LEU A 138 -23.14 18.57 -17.77
N LYS A 139 -22.42 17.66 -18.42
CA LYS A 139 -21.44 17.99 -19.47
C LYS A 139 -22.13 18.59 -20.71
N GLU A 140 -23.29 18.08 -21.12
CA GLU A 140 -24.07 18.65 -22.24
C GLU A 140 -24.53 20.09 -21.96
N HIS A 141 -24.93 20.39 -20.72
CA HIS A 141 -25.32 21.75 -20.30
C HIS A 141 -24.11 22.70 -20.16
N MET A 142 -22.93 22.18 -19.80
CA MET A 142 -21.69 22.98 -19.83
C MET A 142 -21.16 23.23 -21.24
N GLY A 143 -21.37 22.29 -22.18
CA GLY A 143 -21.03 22.48 -23.59
C GLY A 143 -21.83 23.59 -24.28
N THR A 144 -23.06 23.86 -23.82
CA THR A 144 -23.92 24.94 -24.34
C THR A 144 -23.68 26.30 -23.68
N THR A 145 -23.04 26.35 -22.51
CA THR A 145 -22.66 27.60 -21.82
C THR A 145 -21.23 28.03 -22.11
N ALA A 146 -20.37 27.12 -22.59
CA ALA A 146 -18.99 27.42 -23.00
C ALA A 146 -18.86 28.37 -24.21
N GLU A 147 -19.93 28.62 -24.97
CA GLU A 147 -19.92 29.61 -26.06
C GLU A 147 -20.01 31.08 -25.56
N HIS A 148 -20.13 31.33 -24.26
CA HIS A 148 -20.16 32.70 -23.70
C HIS A 148 -19.03 33.05 -22.72
N ASP A 149 -18.26 32.08 -22.23
CA ASP A 149 -17.14 32.29 -21.30
C ASP A 149 -15.77 31.95 -21.93
N ALA A 150 -15.63 32.13 -23.25
CA ALA A 150 -14.42 31.79 -24.00
C ALA A 150 -13.25 32.80 -23.82
N ASP A 151 -13.46 33.92 -23.12
CA ASP A 151 -12.49 35.03 -23.06
C ASP A 151 -11.77 35.23 -21.71
N GLU A 152 -11.97 34.38 -20.69
CA GLU A 152 -11.13 34.42 -19.47
C GLU A 152 -10.25 33.17 -19.32
N GLU A 153 -9.10 33.27 -19.99
CA GLU A 153 -7.89 32.47 -19.82
C GLU A 153 -8.03 30.95 -19.97
N SER A 154 -7.81 30.54 -21.22
CA SER A 154 -7.11 29.30 -21.59
C SER A 154 -5.66 29.30 -21.04
N GLY A 155 -5.52 29.52 -19.73
CA GLY A 155 -4.27 29.40 -19.01
C GLY A 155 -3.90 27.93 -18.90
N LEU A 156 -2.84 27.55 -19.62
CA LEU A 156 -2.17 26.26 -19.58
C LEU A 156 -2.14 25.70 -18.14
N TYR A 157 -2.92 24.65 -17.90
CA TYR A 157 -2.97 23.96 -16.62
C TYR A 157 -1.63 23.27 -16.38
N GLY A 158 -1.05 23.44 -15.18
CA GLY A 158 0.07 22.63 -14.72
C GLY A 158 -0.43 21.67 -13.65
N LEU A 159 -0.45 20.37 -13.96
CA LEU A 159 -0.43 19.32 -12.93
C LEU A 159 0.85 19.55 -12.09
N GLY A 160 0.78 19.38 -10.77
CA GLY A 160 1.88 19.73 -9.85
C GLY A 160 1.82 21.14 -9.23
N ARG A 161 0.81 21.98 -9.57
CA ARG A 161 0.50 23.17 -8.76
C ARG A 161 -0.15 22.75 -7.43
N ASN A 162 0.27 23.39 -6.34
CA ASN A 162 -0.37 23.23 -5.05
C ASN A 162 -1.76 23.88 -5.11
N TYR A 163 -2.82 23.06 -5.15
CA TYR A 163 -4.20 23.54 -5.04
C TYR A 163 -4.74 23.35 -3.61
N ASP A 164 -3.88 22.96 -2.66
CA ASP A 164 -4.19 22.75 -1.25
C ASP A 164 -4.29 24.07 -0.45
N ASP A 165 -4.63 25.19 -1.11
CA ASP A 165 -5.10 26.38 -0.40
C ASP A 165 -6.47 26.05 0.21
N TYR A 166 -6.39 25.37 1.35
CA TYR A 166 -7.48 24.91 2.18
C TYR A 166 -8.12 26.13 2.83
N ASP A 167 -9.20 26.62 2.24
CA ASP A 167 -10.06 27.57 2.92
C ASP A 167 -10.85 26.79 3.99
N ALA A 168 -10.33 26.79 5.22
CA ALA A 168 -10.95 26.10 6.35
C ALA A 168 -12.38 26.59 6.58
N ASP A 169 -12.61 27.89 6.31
CA ASP A 169 -13.83 28.62 6.58
C ASP A 169 -14.77 28.69 5.36
N ALA A 170 -14.39 28.13 4.21
CA ALA A 170 -15.32 28.02 3.09
C ALA A 170 -16.42 27.00 3.40
N PRO A 171 -17.69 27.29 3.06
CA PRO A 171 -18.74 26.29 3.14
C PRO A 171 -18.39 25.11 2.23
N LYS A 172 -18.66 23.89 2.70
CA LYS A 172 -18.29 22.64 2.02
C LYS A 172 -19.52 21.80 1.75
N THR A 173 -19.43 20.94 0.74
CA THR A 173 -20.52 20.02 0.41
C THR A 173 -20.60 18.91 1.46
N LEU A 174 -21.80 18.33 1.64
CA LEU A 174 -21.96 17.14 2.50
C LEU A 174 -21.04 16.00 2.06
N LEU A 175 -20.87 15.81 0.74
CA LEU A 175 -19.94 14.84 0.18
C LEU A 175 -18.50 15.10 0.64
N HIS A 176 -18.04 16.36 0.66
CA HIS A 176 -16.72 16.71 1.18
C HIS A 176 -16.56 16.30 2.65
N HIS A 177 -17.55 16.58 3.49
CA HIS A 177 -17.49 16.22 4.92
C HIS A 177 -17.44 14.70 5.14
N VAL A 178 -18.19 13.93 4.35
CA VAL A 178 -18.13 12.45 4.37
C VAL A 178 -16.76 11.96 3.93
N CYS A 179 -16.24 12.45 2.80
CA CYS A 179 -14.92 12.09 2.30
C CYS A 179 -13.79 12.50 3.26
N ARG A 180 -13.92 13.64 3.96
CA ARG A 180 -12.99 14.06 5.02
C ARG A 180 -13.02 13.09 6.20
N ALA A 181 -14.20 12.69 6.68
CA ALA A 181 -14.33 11.70 7.75
C ALA A 181 -13.72 10.34 7.36
N ILE A 182 -13.98 9.87 6.13
CA ILE A 182 -13.37 8.65 5.58
C ILE A 182 -11.84 8.81 5.52
N TYR A 183 -11.34 9.93 4.98
CA TYR A 183 -9.92 10.20 4.88
C TYR A 183 -9.23 10.15 6.25
N VAL A 184 -9.85 10.72 7.30
CA VAL A 184 -9.26 10.70 8.65
C VAL A 184 -9.10 9.27 9.17
N VAL A 185 -10.11 8.41 8.99
CA VAL A 185 -10.01 6.99 9.36
C VAL A 185 -8.96 6.26 8.51
N VAL A 186 -8.92 6.53 7.20
CA VAL A 186 -7.90 5.95 6.30
C VAL A 186 -6.48 6.40 6.68
N LYS A 187 -6.31 7.65 7.10
CA LYS A 187 -5.03 8.22 7.53
C LYS A 187 -4.51 7.56 8.80
N THR A 188 -5.38 7.18 9.74
CA THR A 188 -4.98 6.56 11.00
C THR A 188 -4.79 5.06 10.87
N VAL A 189 -5.77 4.35 10.31
CA VAL A 189 -5.78 2.88 10.23
C VAL A 189 -4.96 2.36 9.03
N GLY A 190 -4.89 3.16 7.96
CA GLY A 190 -4.19 2.82 6.73
C GLY A 190 -5.11 2.38 5.59
N GLU A 191 -4.69 2.66 4.35
CA GLU A 191 -5.47 2.44 3.14
C GLU A 191 -5.95 0.98 2.97
N LYS A 192 -5.15 -0.02 3.33
CA LYS A 192 -5.50 -1.40 2.99
C LYS A 192 -6.67 -1.93 3.81
N CYS A 193 -6.69 -1.66 5.12
CA CYS A 193 -7.76 -2.09 6.01
C CYS A 193 -9.08 -1.38 5.64
N CYS A 194 -9.02 -0.13 5.19
CA CYS A 194 -10.21 0.62 4.81
C CYS A 194 -10.73 0.26 3.42
N THR A 195 -9.87 -0.15 2.46
CA THR A 195 -10.31 -0.41 1.08
C THR A 195 -11.34 -1.55 0.96
N SER A 196 -11.37 -2.50 1.90
CA SER A 196 -12.33 -3.61 1.89
C SER A 196 -13.78 -3.19 2.18
N TYR A 197 -13.99 -2.01 2.80
CA TYR A 197 -15.32 -1.48 3.12
C TYR A 197 -15.95 -0.73 1.95
N PHE A 198 -15.18 -0.39 0.92
CA PHE A 198 -15.73 0.20 -0.30
C PHE A 198 -16.55 -0.84 -1.06
N SER A 199 -17.72 -0.44 -1.57
CA SER A 199 -18.57 -1.34 -2.34
C SER A 199 -17.84 -1.88 -3.58
N ASN A 200 -18.03 -3.17 -3.85
CA ASN A 200 -17.47 -3.88 -5.00
C ASN A 200 -18.47 -3.99 -6.17
N ASP A 201 -19.58 -3.21 -6.15
CA ASP A 201 -20.58 -3.28 -7.22
C ASP A 201 -20.02 -2.72 -8.53
N VAL A 202 -20.05 -3.57 -9.55
CA VAL A 202 -19.61 -3.31 -10.92
C VAL A 202 -20.27 -2.08 -11.53
N LYS A 203 -21.55 -1.87 -11.20
CA LYS A 203 -22.34 -0.76 -11.74
C LYS A 203 -21.76 0.60 -11.39
N LEU A 204 -21.09 0.68 -10.24
CA LEU A 204 -20.51 1.91 -9.74
C LEU A 204 -19.17 2.24 -10.40
N TYR A 205 -18.59 1.33 -11.20
CA TYR A 205 -17.31 1.56 -11.87
C TYR A 205 -17.34 2.81 -12.76
N GLU A 206 -18.33 2.90 -13.65
CA GLU A 206 -18.48 4.07 -14.53
C GLU A 206 -18.88 5.31 -13.74
N ASP A 207 -19.79 5.19 -12.76
CA ASP A 207 -20.23 6.29 -11.92
C ASP A 207 -19.05 6.96 -11.19
N VAL A 208 -18.23 6.16 -10.49
CA VAL A 208 -17.07 6.66 -9.72
C VAL A 208 -16.00 7.20 -10.66
N PHE A 209 -15.76 6.57 -11.82
CA PHE A 209 -14.78 7.06 -12.79
C PHE A 209 -15.19 8.41 -13.36
N TYR A 210 -16.42 8.53 -13.86
CA TYR A 210 -16.89 9.79 -14.42
C TYR A 210 -16.98 10.88 -13.35
N ALA A 211 -17.36 10.52 -12.11
CA ALA A 211 -17.30 11.45 -10.99
C ALA A 211 -15.88 12.00 -10.82
N LEU A 212 -14.86 11.14 -10.73
CA LEU A 212 -13.48 11.58 -10.59
C LEU A 212 -13.06 12.55 -11.71
N THR A 213 -13.38 12.22 -12.98
CA THR A 213 -13.06 13.11 -14.11
C THR A 213 -13.77 14.45 -14.02
N TRP A 214 -15.01 14.47 -13.53
CA TRP A 214 -15.80 15.69 -13.37
C TRP A 214 -15.25 16.57 -12.24
N TRP A 215 -14.93 15.99 -11.08
CA TRP A 215 -14.29 16.69 -9.95
C TRP A 215 -12.91 17.26 -10.34
N GLN A 216 -12.17 16.57 -11.20
CA GLN A 216 -10.90 17.07 -11.71
C GLN A 216 -11.07 18.24 -12.70
N ALA A 217 -12.09 18.17 -13.56
CA ALA A 217 -12.35 19.20 -14.57
C ALA A 217 -12.80 20.54 -13.94
N ASN A 218 -13.65 20.50 -12.92
CA ASN A 218 -14.31 21.69 -12.39
C ASN A 218 -13.44 22.50 -11.40
N LYS A 219 -13.23 23.80 -11.64
CA LYS A 219 -12.25 24.63 -10.90
C LYS A 219 -12.53 24.70 -9.39
N LYS A 220 -13.80 24.72 -8.97
CA LYS A 220 -14.20 24.81 -7.56
C LYS A 220 -14.00 23.48 -6.83
N GLN A 221 -14.54 22.41 -7.40
CA GLN A 221 -14.49 21.06 -6.82
C GLN A 221 -13.10 20.42 -6.93
N ARG A 222 -12.23 20.90 -7.82
CA ARG A 222 -10.82 20.49 -7.88
C ARG A 222 -10.09 20.72 -6.55
N ARG A 223 -10.48 21.72 -5.76
CA ARG A 223 -9.88 21.99 -4.45
C ARG A 223 -10.25 20.94 -3.40
N GLU A 224 -11.31 20.18 -3.61
CA GLU A 224 -11.77 19.09 -2.73
C GLU A 224 -10.93 17.83 -2.97
N TRP A 225 -9.67 17.84 -2.54
CA TRP A 225 -8.75 16.71 -2.76
C TRP A 225 -9.17 15.46 -1.98
N GLU A 226 -9.85 15.59 -0.84
CA GLU A 226 -10.35 14.45 -0.04
C GLU A 226 -11.38 13.65 -0.83
N VAL A 227 -12.24 14.33 -1.60
CA VAL A 227 -13.22 13.68 -2.49
C VAL A 227 -12.48 12.93 -3.60
N ARG A 228 -11.55 13.59 -4.30
CA ARG A 228 -10.74 12.97 -5.36
C ARG A 228 -9.96 11.75 -4.84
N TYR A 229 -9.39 11.85 -3.63
CA TYR A 229 -8.68 10.77 -2.98
C TYR A 229 -9.60 9.57 -2.67
N CYS A 230 -10.78 9.81 -2.09
CA CYS A 230 -11.74 8.73 -1.80
C CYS A 230 -12.23 8.05 -3.10
N LEU A 231 -12.48 8.81 -4.16
CA LEU A 231 -12.84 8.27 -5.48
C LEU A 231 -11.71 7.42 -6.08
N LEU A 232 -10.45 7.85 -5.96
CA LEU A 232 -9.29 7.07 -6.41
C LEU A 232 -9.14 5.75 -5.63
N LEU A 233 -9.32 5.79 -4.31
CA LEU A 233 -9.31 4.57 -3.49
C LEU A 233 -10.46 3.63 -3.87
N TRP A 234 -11.66 4.17 -4.09
CA TRP A 234 -12.80 3.38 -4.49
C TRP A 234 -12.58 2.73 -5.86
N LEU A 235 -12.12 3.49 -6.87
CA LEU A 235 -11.74 2.93 -8.16
C LEU A 235 -10.68 1.85 -8.02
N SER A 236 -9.68 2.06 -7.15
CA SER A 236 -8.65 1.04 -6.93
C SER A 236 -9.24 -0.26 -6.40
N ASN A 237 -10.35 -0.22 -5.67
CA ASN A 237 -11.06 -1.41 -5.20
C ASN A 237 -11.91 -2.03 -6.31
N LEU A 238 -12.68 -1.21 -7.04
CA LEU A 238 -13.53 -1.65 -8.15
C LEU A 238 -12.75 -2.27 -9.31
N VAL A 239 -11.48 -1.89 -9.50
CA VAL A 239 -10.58 -2.51 -10.48
C VAL A 239 -10.22 -3.96 -10.12
N LEU A 240 -10.48 -4.47 -8.92
CA LEU A 240 -10.18 -5.86 -8.55
C LEU A 240 -11.27 -6.87 -8.92
N VAL A 241 -12.31 -6.42 -9.62
CA VAL A 241 -13.41 -7.29 -10.05
C VAL A 241 -12.93 -8.45 -10.95
N PRO A 242 -13.51 -9.67 -10.83
CA PRO A 242 -12.98 -10.88 -11.45
C PRO A 242 -13.22 -11.01 -12.96
N PHE A 243 -13.97 -10.09 -13.58
CA PHE A 243 -14.28 -10.09 -15.01
C PHE A 243 -13.46 -9.04 -15.76
N SER A 244 -13.30 -9.25 -17.07
CA SER A 244 -12.56 -8.33 -17.95
C SER A 244 -13.20 -6.95 -17.95
N LEU A 245 -12.38 -5.89 -17.84
CA LEU A 245 -12.86 -4.50 -17.85
C LEU A 245 -13.52 -4.13 -19.18
N THR A 246 -13.21 -4.85 -20.26
CA THR A 246 -13.83 -4.69 -21.59
C THR A 246 -15.34 -4.95 -21.58
N VAL A 247 -15.87 -5.70 -20.61
CA VAL A 247 -17.31 -5.99 -20.49
C VAL A 247 -18.06 -4.83 -19.84
N ILE A 248 -17.36 -3.99 -19.06
CA ILE A 248 -17.92 -2.87 -18.31
C ILE A 248 -18.02 -1.62 -19.19
N ASP A 249 -17.20 -1.54 -20.25
CA ASP A 249 -17.08 -0.39 -21.11
C ASP A 249 -18.38 -0.15 -21.91
N SER A 250 -19.26 0.70 -21.40
CA SER A 250 -20.49 1.10 -22.09
C SER A 250 -20.19 1.86 -23.38
N VAL A 251 -19.06 2.57 -23.45
CA VAL A 251 -18.66 3.38 -24.61
C VAL A 251 -18.22 2.51 -25.79
N ALA A 252 -17.63 1.34 -25.51
CA ALA A 252 -17.26 0.37 -26.55
C ALA A 252 -18.45 -0.13 -27.38
N SER A 253 -19.69 -0.02 -26.87
CA SER A 253 -20.90 -0.49 -27.55
C SER A 253 -21.48 0.47 -28.60
N TYR A 254 -21.03 1.73 -28.66
CA TYR A 254 -21.65 2.77 -29.50
C TYR A 254 -20.89 3.13 -30.79
N THR A 255 -19.67 2.63 -31.01
CA THR A 255 -18.82 3.12 -32.10
C THR A 255 -18.22 1.99 -32.95
N GLU A 256 -18.96 1.54 -33.95
CA GLU A 256 -18.46 0.68 -35.05
C GLU A 256 -17.58 1.44 -36.08
N ASN A 257 -17.34 2.74 -35.89
CA ASN A 257 -16.71 3.60 -36.91
C ASN A 257 -15.30 4.10 -36.50
N ASN A 258 -14.30 3.25 -36.70
CA ASN A 258 -12.97 3.55 -37.26
C ASN A 258 -12.18 4.80 -36.77
N THR A 259 -12.18 5.09 -35.48
CA THR A 259 -11.14 5.91 -34.83
C THR A 259 -10.67 5.17 -33.58
N GLU A 260 -9.37 5.15 -33.32
CA GLU A 260 -8.71 4.49 -32.19
C GLU A 260 -9.23 5.07 -30.86
N THR A 261 -10.40 4.63 -30.39
CA THR A 261 -10.88 4.99 -29.06
C THR A 261 -10.10 4.18 -28.03
N CYS A 262 -9.41 4.89 -27.13
CA CYS A 262 -8.81 4.28 -25.95
C CYS A 262 -9.91 3.61 -25.12
N SER A 263 -9.71 2.35 -24.73
CA SER A 263 -10.65 1.62 -23.88
C SER A 263 -10.92 2.38 -22.57
N LEU A 264 -12.05 2.13 -21.91
CA LEU A 264 -12.29 2.69 -20.57
C LEU A 264 -11.11 2.42 -19.62
N SER A 265 -10.53 1.22 -19.67
CA SER A 265 -9.31 0.88 -18.93
C SER A 265 -8.08 1.73 -19.30
N ASP A 266 -7.87 2.06 -20.57
CA ASP A 266 -6.80 2.96 -21.00
C ASP A 266 -7.02 4.38 -20.46
N THR A 267 -8.27 4.87 -20.50
CA THR A 267 -8.60 6.19 -19.97
C THR A 267 -8.44 6.27 -18.45
N VAL A 268 -8.76 5.19 -17.74
CA VAL A 268 -8.53 5.06 -16.29
C VAL A 268 -7.03 5.08 -16.00
N LEU A 269 -6.22 4.33 -16.75
CA LEU A 269 -4.76 4.33 -16.60
C LEU A 269 -4.19 5.74 -16.85
N ASN A 270 -4.57 6.39 -17.96
CA ASN A 270 -4.08 7.74 -18.29
C ASN A 270 -4.47 8.77 -17.22
N THR A 271 -5.69 8.67 -16.70
CA THR A 271 -6.16 9.53 -15.61
C THR A 271 -5.36 9.28 -14.34
N ALA A 272 -5.15 8.02 -13.96
CA ALA A 272 -4.36 7.67 -12.77
C ALA A 272 -2.89 8.10 -12.89
N VAL A 273 -2.29 7.94 -14.07
CA VAL A 273 -0.93 8.42 -14.36
C VAL A 273 -0.84 9.95 -14.23
N ALA A 274 -1.84 10.69 -14.70
CA ALA A 274 -1.88 12.15 -14.54
C ALA A 274 -1.90 12.57 -13.05
N PHE A 275 -2.57 11.81 -12.18
CA PHE A 275 -2.58 12.06 -10.73
C PHE A 275 -1.25 11.73 -10.02
N LEU A 276 -0.27 11.09 -10.68
CA LEU A 276 1.04 10.81 -10.08
C LEU A 276 1.88 12.09 -9.85
N GLU A 277 1.57 13.18 -10.55
CA GLU A 277 2.20 14.48 -10.35
C GLU A 277 1.43 15.37 -9.34
N ASP A 278 0.27 14.91 -8.84
CA ASP A 278 -0.56 15.70 -7.90
C ASP A 278 0.19 15.94 -6.58
N THR A 279 0.08 17.14 -6.01
CA THR A 279 0.72 17.57 -4.76
C THR A 279 0.06 16.96 -3.52
N SER A 280 -1.21 16.57 -3.62
CA SER A 280 -2.03 16.03 -2.53
C SER A 280 -1.84 14.52 -2.32
N LYS A 281 -2.56 13.97 -1.32
CA LYS A 281 -2.63 12.51 -1.08
C LYS A 281 -3.24 11.71 -2.23
N CYS A 282 -3.86 12.38 -3.21
CA CYS A 282 -4.32 11.75 -4.45
C CYS A 282 -3.19 10.99 -5.15
N ARG A 283 -1.94 11.43 -5.03
CA ARG A 283 -0.77 10.71 -5.59
C ARG A 283 -0.65 9.27 -5.08
N GLU A 284 -0.84 9.06 -3.78
CA GLU A 284 -0.74 7.72 -3.17
C GLU A 284 -1.92 6.82 -3.56
N GLY A 285 -3.12 7.41 -3.67
CA GLY A 285 -4.33 6.72 -4.15
C GLY A 285 -4.21 6.35 -5.64
N ALA A 286 -3.68 7.26 -6.45
CA ALA A 286 -3.42 7.01 -7.87
C ALA A 286 -2.36 5.93 -8.07
N ALA A 287 -1.27 5.95 -7.29
CA ALA A 287 -0.28 4.88 -7.30
C ALA A 287 -0.87 3.51 -6.94
N LEU A 288 -1.85 3.46 -6.01
CA LEU A 288 -2.56 2.23 -5.67
C LEU A 288 -3.47 1.75 -6.81
N LEU A 289 -4.21 2.67 -7.44
CA LEU A 289 -5.06 2.40 -8.60
C LEU A 289 -4.25 1.85 -9.78
N VAL A 290 -3.14 2.51 -10.12
CA VAL A 290 -2.20 2.02 -11.16
C VAL A 290 -1.74 0.61 -10.81
N ALA A 291 -1.22 0.41 -9.59
CA ALA A 291 -0.69 -0.90 -9.22
C ALA A 291 -1.74 -2.02 -9.33
N ARG A 292 -2.95 -1.81 -8.83
CA ARG A 292 -4.01 -2.82 -8.90
C ARG A 292 -4.44 -3.10 -10.34
N LEU A 293 -4.55 -2.07 -11.18
CA LEU A 293 -4.85 -2.21 -12.61
C LEU A 293 -3.80 -3.05 -13.33
N LEU A 294 -2.51 -2.76 -13.10
CA LEU A 294 -1.40 -3.46 -13.73
C LEU A 294 -1.26 -4.93 -13.30
N THR A 295 -1.68 -5.26 -12.08
CA THR A 295 -1.61 -6.62 -11.54
C THR A 295 -2.76 -7.52 -11.95
N ARG A 296 -3.73 -7.01 -12.71
CA ARG A 296 -4.80 -7.83 -13.26
C ARG A 296 -4.28 -8.77 -14.37
N PRO A 297 -4.88 -9.96 -14.54
CA PRO A 297 -4.46 -10.91 -15.56
C PRO A 297 -4.68 -10.42 -17.00
N ASP A 298 -5.66 -9.53 -17.23
CA ASP A 298 -6.03 -8.99 -18.54
C ASP A 298 -5.21 -7.74 -18.95
N SER A 299 -4.30 -7.27 -18.10
CA SER A 299 -3.68 -5.94 -18.22
C SER A 299 -2.22 -5.96 -18.70
N GLU A 300 -1.84 -6.96 -19.50
CA GLU A 300 -0.47 -7.09 -20.00
C GLU A 300 -0.04 -5.90 -20.88
N SER A 301 -0.92 -5.41 -21.75
CA SER A 301 -0.69 -4.21 -22.58
C SER A 301 -0.51 -2.96 -21.71
N HIS A 302 -1.36 -2.78 -20.70
CA HIS A 302 -1.24 -1.68 -19.73
C HIS A 302 0.09 -1.76 -18.96
N ARG A 303 0.55 -2.96 -18.56
CA ARG A 303 1.86 -3.15 -17.91
C ARG A 303 3.00 -2.68 -18.78
N ARG A 304 3.07 -3.14 -20.03
CA ARG A 304 4.14 -2.75 -20.96
C ARG A 304 4.18 -1.22 -21.14
N ARG A 305 3.01 -0.60 -21.36
CA ARG A 305 2.87 0.85 -21.52
C ARG A 305 3.34 1.61 -20.29
N PHE A 306 2.92 1.20 -19.09
CA PHE A 306 3.31 1.88 -17.86
C PHE A 306 4.80 1.72 -17.53
N PHE A 307 5.38 0.52 -17.70
CA PHE A 307 6.81 0.31 -17.44
C PHE A 307 7.70 1.08 -18.42
N GLN A 308 7.28 1.21 -19.68
CA GLN A 308 7.96 2.07 -20.64
C GLN A 308 7.87 3.54 -20.22
N TYR A 309 6.66 4.03 -19.90
CA TYR A 309 6.47 5.39 -19.39
C TYR A 309 7.31 5.67 -18.13
N ALA A 310 7.38 4.71 -17.21
CA ALA A 310 8.18 4.82 -16.01
C ALA A 310 9.68 4.94 -16.33
N GLN A 311 10.19 4.17 -17.30
CA GLN A 311 11.59 4.28 -17.74
C GLN A 311 11.88 5.65 -18.37
N GLU A 312 10.98 6.14 -19.23
CA GLU A 312 11.09 7.46 -19.86
C GLU A 312 11.08 8.58 -18.80
N ALA A 313 10.11 8.56 -17.88
CA ALA A 313 10.00 9.56 -16.82
C ALA A 313 11.21 9.59 -15.87
N VAL A 314 11.74 8.41 -15.52
CA VAL A 314 12.92 8.26 -14.64
C VAL A 314 14.22 8.66 -15.34
N SER A 315 14.32 8.41 -16.64
CA SER A 315 15.51 8.77 -17.44
C SER A 315 15.56 10.24 -17.83
N ASP A 316 14.41 10.91 -17.87
CA ASP A 316 14.33 12.33 -18.21
C ASP A 316 14.85 13.21 -17.05
N PRO A 317 15.97 13.95 -17.23
CA PRO A 317 16.52 14.81 -16.19
C PRO A 317 15.62 16.02 -15.88
N SER A 318 14.69 16.37 -16.77
CA SER A 318 13.75 17.49 -16.61
C SER A 318 12.50 17.14 -15.80
N SER A 319 12.28 15.85 -15.51
CA SER A 319 11.16 15.38 -14.72
C SER A 319 11.10 16.03 -13.33
N SER A 320 9.90 16.43 -12.92
CA SER A 320 9.65 17.02 -11.61
C SER A 320 9.88 15.97 -10.50
N SER A 321 10.42 16.38 -9.34
CA SER A 321 10.56 15.48 -8.18
C SER A 321 9.22 14.89 -7.74
N LEU A 322 8.11 15.61 -7.94
CA LEU A 322 6.77 15.15 -7.60
C LEU A 322 6.34 13.97 -8.47
N LEU A 323 6.49 14.12 -9.80
CA LEU A 323 6.19 13.07 -10.77
C LEU A 323 7.07 11.84 -10.53
N LEU A 324 8.39 12.03 -10.39
CA LEU A 324 9.33 10.94 -10.10
C LEU A 324 8.92 10.17 -8.85
N HIS A 325 8.54 10.88 -7.78
CA HIS A 325 8.08 10.24 -6.57
C HIS A 325 6.80 9.42 -6.79
N GLY A 326 5.83 9.96 -7.52
CA GLY A 326 4.58 9.25 -7.85
C GLY A 326 4.81 8.00 -8.68
N VAL A 327 5.66 8.08 -9.71
CA VAL A 327 6.05 6.95 -10.55
C VAL A 327 6.75 5.87 -9.73
N LEU A 328 7.72 6.25 -8.87
CA LEU A 328 8.41 5.30 -8.00
C LEU A 328 7.46 4.64 -6.99
N LEU A 329 6.49 5.38 -6.43
CA LEU A 329 5.47 4.81 -5.56
C LEU A 329 4.59 3.78 -6.30
N ALA A 330 4.16 4.11 -7.52
CA ALA A 330 3.37 3.20 -8.35
C ALA A 330 4.16 1.94 -8.73
N LEU A 331 5.46 2.07 -9.07
CA LEU A 331 6.36 0.93 -9.29
C LEU A 331 6.46 0.06 -8.03
N ALA A 332 6.74 0.65 -6.86
CA ALA A 332 6.86 -0.08 -5.61
C ALA A 332 5.59 -0.84 -5.23
N LYS A 333 4.40 -0.23 -5.44
CA LYS A 333 3.10 -0.89 -5.21
C LYS A 333 2.85 -2.00 -6.23
N THR A 334 3.16 -1.78 -7.51
CA THR A 334 2.99 -2.78 -8.58
C THR A 334 3.83 -4.03 -8.29
N MET A 335 5.12 -3.84 -7.97
CA MET A 335 6.03 -4.94 -7.63
C MET A 335 5.64 -5.68 -6.34
N LYS A 336 4.87 -5.03 -5.46
CA LYS A 336 4.37 -5.64 -4.23
C LYS A 336 3.15 -6.52 -4.46
N PHE A 337 2.18 -6.06 -5.26
CA PHE A 337 0.92 -6.77 -5.49
C PHE A 337 1.02 -7.83 -6.60
N GLY A 338 1.92 -7.65 -7.57
CA GLY A 338 1.99 -8.52 -8.74
C GLY A 338 2.61 -9.89 -8.50
N ARG A 339 2.28 -10.80 -9.40
CA ARG A 339 2.89 -12.14 -9.45
C ARG A 339 4.33 -12.05 -9.95
N ARG A 340 5.19 -12.94 -9.44
CA ARG A 340 6.62 -12.94 -9.77
C ARG A 340 6.84 -13.20 -11.26
N GLU A 341 6.13 -14.18 -11.81
CA GLU A 341 6.33 -14.64 -13.20
C GLU A 341 6.05 -13.52 -14.21
N GLU A 342 5.07 -12.68 -13.92
CA GLU A 342 4.63 -11.58 -14.79
C GLU A 342 5.55 -10.35 -14.68
N LEU A 343 6.18 -10.11 -13.51
CA LEU A 343 6.95 -8.89 -13.23
C LEU A 343 8.47 -9.06 -13.34
N ALA A 344 8.99 -10.26 -13.09
CA ALA A 344 10.43 -10.55 -13.15
C ALA A 344 11.09 -10.13 -14.49
N PRO A 345 10.46 -10.28 -15.68
CA PRO A 345 11.07 -9.86 -16.94
C PRO A 345 11.38 -8.36 -17.05
N TYR A 346 10.69 -7.52 -16.30
CA TYR A 346 10.88 -6.06 -16.35
C TYR A 346 11.99 -5.58 -15.40
N ALA A 347 12.32 -6.36 -14.37
CA ALA A 347 13.23 -5.93 -13.31
C ALA A 347 14.66 -5.60 -13.80
N PRO A 348 15.33 -6.40 -14.66
CA PRO A 348 16.70 -6.09 -15.10
C PRO A 348 16.84 -4.77 -15.85
N ARG A 349 15.77 -4.29 -16.52
CA ARG A 349 15.77 -2.98 -17.20
C ARG A 349 15.50 -1.82 -16.24
N LEU A 350 14.69 -2.06 -15.21
CA LEU A 350 14.28 -1.03 -14.25
C LEU A 350 15.36 -0.74 -13.21
N ILE A 351 16.08 -1.76 -12.73
CA ILE A 351 17.13 -1.61 -11.69
C ILE A 351 18.15 -0.51 -12.06
N PRO A 352 18.88 -0.59 -13.19
CA PRO A 352 19.88 0.44 -13.49
C PRO A 352 19.26 1.83 -13.69
N THR A 353 18.03 1.89 -14.23
CA THR A 353 17.31 3.14 -14.46
C THR A 353 16.92 3.82 -13.14
N VAL A 354 16.40 3.03 -12.19
CA VAL A 354 15.99 3.51 -10.86
C VAL A 354 17.22 3.86 -10.01
N ALA A 355 18.29 3.05 -10.09
CA ALA A 355 19.56 3.34 -9.44
C ALA A 355 20.17 4.67 -9.89
N ALA A 356 20.08 5.02 -11.18
CA ALA A 356 20.56 6.31 -11.68
C ALA A 356 19.88 7.51 -11.01
N VAL A 357 18.61 7.39 -10.60
CA VAL A 357 17.91 8.45 -9.84
C VAL A 357 18.48 8.63 -8.45
N PHE A 358 18.91 7.55 -7.79
CA PHE A 358 19.55 7.65 -6.48
C PHE A 358 20.82 8.51 -6.55
N SER A 359 21.66 8.28 -7.56
CA SER A 359 22.88 9.06 -7.77
C SER A 359 22.59 10.50 -8.21
N ALA A 360 21.61 10.71 -9.10
CA ALA A 360 21.28 12.05 -9.61
C ALA A 360 20.54 12.93 -8.58
N ARG A 361 19.73 12.32 -7.71
CA ARG A 361 18.83 13.02 -6.76
C ARG A 361 19.12 12.66 -5.30
N GLY A 362 20.35 12.24 -4.98
CA GLY A 362 20.79 11.82 -3.65
C GLY A 362 20.56 12.81 -2.49
N ASN A 363 20.19 14.05 -2.80
CA ASN A 363 19.84 15.05 -1.80
C ASN A 363 18.37 15.05 -1.37
N ASP A 364 17.47 14.48 -2.19
CA ASP A 364 16.04 14.42 -1.94
C ASP A 364 15.69 13.14 -1.18
N THR A 365 15.51 13.28 0.14
CA THR A 365 15.22 12.19 1.07
C THR A 365 14.00 11.36 0.65
N LEU A 366 12.97 12.01 0.11
CA LEU A 366 11.71 11.37 -0.24
C LEU A 366 11.89 10.50 -1.49
N LEU A 367 12.62 10.99 -2.49
CA LEU A 367 12.99 10.23 -3.68
C LEU A 367 13.95 9.09 -3.33
N CYS A 368 15.01 9.33 -2.56
CA CYS A 368 15.95 8.29 -2.14
C CYS A 368 15.25 7.14 -1.40
N LYS A 369 14.33 7.46 -0.47
CA LYS A 369 13.51 6.45 0.22
C LYS A 369 12.65 5.64 -0.77
N ALA A 370 12.04 6.32 -1.75
CA ALA A 370 11.22 5.66 -2.77
C ALA A 370 12.07 4.76 -3.68
N VAL A 371 13.24 5.21 -4.13
CA VAL A 371 14.20 4.43 -4.93
C VAL A 371 14.62 3.17 -4.19
N VAL A 372 15.14 3.30 -2.96
CA VAL A 372 15.54 2.15 -2.12
C VAL A 372 14.41 1.13 -1.97
N LYS A 373 13.17 1.61 -1.84
CA LYS A 373 11.99 0.76 -1.72
C LYS A 373 11.62 0.06 -3.03
N VAL A 374 11.78 0.72 -4.18
CA VAL A 374 11.58 0.12 -5.50
C VAL A 374 12.65 -0.94 -5.75
N GLU A 375 13.93 -0.59 -5.56
CA GLU A 375 15.08 -1.49 -5.71
C GLU A 375 14.94 -2.77 -4.91
N GLN A 376 14.57 -2.64 -3.63
CA GLN A 376 14.26 -3.80 -2.80
C GLN A 376 13.22 -4.73 -3.44
N ARG A 377 12.15 -4.16 -4.01
CA ARG A 377 11.04 -4.96 -4.58
C ARG A 377 11.42 -5.56 -5.94
N LEU A 378 12.22 -4.85 -6.73
CA LEU A 378 12.80 -5.35 -7.98
C LEU A 378 13.73 -6.55 -7.69
N ALA A 379 14.68 -6.39 -6.78
CA ALA A 379 15.57 -7.48 -6.35
C ALA A 379 14.80 -8.71 -5.84
N LEU A 380 13.78 -8.49 -5.00
CA LEU A 380 12.93 -9.57 -4.47
C LEU A 380 12.07 -10.27 -5.54
N SER A 381 11.81 -9.62 -6.68
CA SER A 381 11.08 -10.22 -7.81
C SER A 381 11.98 -11.15 -8.64
N LEU A 382 13.28 -10.92 -8.66
CA LEU A 382 14.25 -11.81 -9.30
C LEU A 382 14.41 -13.12 -8.51
N LEU A 383 14.36 -13.03 -7.18
CA LEU A 383 14.47 -14.18 -6.28
C LEU A 383 13.17 -14.98 -6.20
N ARG A 384 13.28 -16.31 -6.10
CA ARG A 384 12.11 -17.18 -5.83
C ARG A 384 11.55 -16.85 -4.44
N ARG A 385 10.23 -17.06 -4.26
CA ARG A 385 9.57 -16.90 -2.95
C ARG A 385 9.88 -18.12 -2.05
N ARG A 386 11.15 -18.29 -1.67
CA ARG A 386 11.60 -19.31 -0.70
C ARG A 386 12.13 -18.59 0.54
N SER A 387 11.73 -19.05 1.73
CA SER A 387 12.43 -18.65 2.95
C SER A 387 13.74 -19.43 3.02
N ALA A 388 14.86 -18.74 3.22
CA ALA A 388 16.16 -19.37 3.40
C ALA A 388 16.10 -20.51 4.44
N PRO A 389 16.43 -21.76 4.06
CA PRO A 389 16.35 -22.92 4.97
C PRO A 389 17.40 -22.84 6.08
N TRP A 390 18.46 -22.06 5.87
CA TRP A 390 19.56 -21.84 6.82
C TRP A 390 19.27 -20.77 7.88
N LYS A 391 18.05 -20.20 7.91
CA LYS A 391 17.63 -19.33 9.01
C LYS A 391 17.68 -20.11 10.32
N TYR A 392 18.26 -19.54 11.37
CA TYR A 392 18.28 -20.24 12.64
C TYR A 392 16.87 -20.26 13.23
N CYS A 393 16.41 -21.43 13.67
CA CYS A 393 15.16 -21.54 14.40
C CYS A 393 15.31 -20.85 15.75
N ARG A 394 14.61 -19.73 15.94
CA ARG A 394 14.22 -19.30 17.28
C ARG A 394 13.23 -20.39 17.73
N GLN A 395 13.67 -21.40 18.47
CA GLN A 395 12.74 -22.28 19.15
C GLN A 395 11.95 -21.43 20.14
N VAL A 396 10.85 -20.85 19.70
CA VAL A 396 9.78 -20.40 20.59
C VAL A 396 9.03 -21.67 20.94
N ALA A 397 9.64 -22.50 21.79
CA ALA A 397 8.92 -23.61 22.39
C ALA A 397 7.68 -22.99 23.05
N SER A 398 6.49 -23.47 22.68
CA SER A 398 5.26 -22.86 23.18
C SER A 398 5.35 -22.86 24.71
N LEU A 399 5.06 -21.73 25.34
CA LEU A 399 5.14 -21.63 26.80
C LEU A 399 4.32 -22.76 27.45
N ARG A 400 3.20 -23.13 26.82
CA ARG A 400 2.35 -24.26 27.17
C ARG A 400 3.06 -25.61 27.11
N GLN A 401 3.93 -25.84 26.13
CA GLN A 401 4.72 -27.07 25.99
C GLN A 401 5.89 -27.10 26.99
N ASN A 402 6.51 -25.95 27.26
CA ASN A 402 7.51 -25.78 28.32
C ASN A 402 6.91 -26.02 29.71
N LEU A 403 5.70 -25.49 29.95
CA LEU A 403 4.95 -25.69 31.20
C LEU A 403 4.44 -27.12 31.32
N ALA A 404 3.96 -27.74 30.24
CA ALA A 404 3.55 -29.14 30.24
C ALA A 404 4.71 -30.09 30.58
N ASN A 405 5.90 -29.84 30.02
CA ASN A 405 7.11 -30.59 30.36
C ASN A 405 7.58 -30.35 31.79
N ALA A 406 7.37 -29.14 32.35
CA ALA A 406 7.64 -28.85 33.75
C ALA A 406 6.72 -29.67 34.67
N THR A 407 5.42 -29.76 34.34
CA THR A 407 4.44 -30.53 35.13
C THR A 407 4.61 -32.05 35.03
N ALA A 408 5.17 -32.56 33.94
CA ALA A 408 5.46 -33.99 33.78
C ALA A 408 6.70 -34.44 34.59
N SER A 409 7.56 -33.50 35.01
CA SER A 409 8.79 -33.79 35.75
C SER A 409 8.57 -33.99 37.26
N GLU A 410 7.42 -33.59 37.81
CA GLU A 410 7.13 -33.72 39.25
C GLU A 410 6.69 -35.12 39.69
N THR A 411 6.35 -36.03 38.78
CA THR A 411 5.85 -37.38 39.13
C THR A 411 6.89 -38.50 39.16
N THR A 412 8.16 -38.24 38.83
CA THR A 412 9.23 -39.25 39.01
C THR A 412 10.49 -38.60 39.58
N GLY A 413 10.63 -38.63 40.91
CA GLY A 413 11.79 -38.10 41.63
C GLY A 413 13.09 -38.86 41.35
N GLY A 414 13.71 -38.56 40.22
CA GLY A 414 15.06 -38.98 39.89
C GLY A 414 15.80 -37.86 39.16
N TYR A 415 16.90 -37.39 39.74
CA TYR A 415 17.88 -36.56 39.04
C TYR A 415 18.46 -37.37 37.87
N ALA A 416 17.87 -37.22 36.70
CA ALA A 416 18.47 -37.67 35.44
C ALA A 416 19.19 -36.47 34.83
N SER A 417 20.51 -36.44 35.01
CA SER A 417 21.43 -35.63 34.24
C SER A 417 21.36 -36.03 32.76
N ASN A 418 20.40 -35.48 32.01
CA ASN A 418 20.46 -35.46 30.54
C ASN A 418 21.09 -34.14 30.10
N ALA A 419 22.36 -33.96 30.47
CA ALA A 419 23.25 -32.95 29.89
C ALA A 419 23.97 -33.49 28.63
N GLN A 420 23.47 -34.58 28.03
CA GLN A 420 24.19 -35.30 26.99
C GLN A 420 23.27 -36.14 26.11
N ASP A 421 22.20 -35.56 25.56
CA ASP A 421 21.61 -36.03 24.29
C ASP A 421 20.58 -35.02 23.76
N ASN A 422 21.07 -34.02 23.03
CA ASN A 422 20.35 -33.39 21.90
C ASN A 422 21.32 -32.54 21.05
N MET A 423 22.56 -33.02 20.93
CA MET A 423 23.59 -32.49 20.05
C MET A 423 23.90 -33.53 18.97
N THR A 424 22.88 -34.07 18.28
CA THR A 424 23.08 -35.12 17.25
C THR A 424 21.95 -35.27 16.22
N VAL A 425 21.04 -34.30 16.07
CA VAL A 425 20.12 -34.22 14.91
C VAL A 425 19.95 -32.74 14.58
N ASP A 426 20.89 -32.11 13.88
CA ASP A 426 20.66 -31.72 12.48
C ASP A 426 21.95 -31.71 11.62
N ALA A 427 23.01 -32.37 12.08
CA ALA A 427 24.24 -32.58 11.28
C ALA A 427 24.14 -33.79 10.31
N LYS A 428 22.93 -34.22 9.95
CA LYS A 428 22.67 -35.40 9.09
C LYS A 428 21.54 -35.23 8.08
N ASN A 429 21.18 -33.99 7.73
CA ASN A 429 20.44 -33.66 6.50
C ASN A 429 21.26 -32.65 5.67
N GLU A 430 22.59 -32.82 5.63
CA GLU A 430 23.48 -32.06 4.73
C GLU A 430 23.79 -32.81 3.43
N GLU A 431 23.09 -33.92 3.15
CA GLU A 431 23.20 -34.61 1.87
C GLU A 431 21.81 -34.68 1.23
N GLU A 432 21.70 -34.10 0.03
CA GLU A 432 20.63 -34.26 -0.97
C GLU A 432 19.36 -33.39 -0.83
N GLU A 433 19.51 -32.07 -0.98
CA GLU A 433 18.82 -31.29 -2.03
C GLU A 433 19.76 -30.12 -2.43
N GLU A 434 20.95 -30.46 -2.97
CA GLU A 434 21.55 -29.62 -4.01
C GLU A 434 20.62 -29.74 -5.23
N ASP A 435 19.47 -29.05 -5.18
CA ASP A 435 18.71 -28.80 -6.40
C ASP A 435 19.61 -27.92 -7.27
N ASP A 436 20.18 -28.56 -8.29
CA ASP A 436 20.99 -28.05 -9.41
C ASP A 436 20.29 -26.94 -10.25
N ASP A 437 19.40 -26.15 -9.63
CA ASP A 437 18.67 -25.00 -10.18
C ASP A 437 18.92 -23.72 -9.33
N ASP A 438 20.10 -23.66 -8.69
CA ASP A 438 20.66 -22.52 -7.95
C ASP A 438 21.32 -21.47 -8.87
N CYS A 439 21.24 -21.65 -10.19
CA CYS A 439 21.59 -20.63 -11.16
C CYS A 439 20.56 -19.51 -11.12
N LEU A 440 20.75 -18.55 -10.21
CA LEU A 440 20.25 -17.20 -10.41
C LEU A 440 20.68 -16.77 -11.83
N PRO A 441 19.80 -16.17 -12.65
CA PRO A 441 20.20 -15.76 -13.97
C PRO A 441 21.36 -14.77 -13.86
N ASP A 442 22.55 -15.20 -14.29
CA ASP A 442 23.75 -14.37 -14.38
C ASP A 442 23.38 -13.08 -15.15
N GLY A 443 23.62 -11.92 -14.55
CA GLY A 443 23.32 -10.62 -15.16
C GLY A 443 21.90 -10.06 -14.94
N SER A 444 21.16 -10.53 -13.93
CA SER A 444 19.81 -10.05 -13.62
C SER A 444 19.72 -8.67 -12.93
N GLY A 445 20.84 -7.97 -12.70
CA GLY A 445 20.89 -6.70 -11.97
C GLY A 445 20.72 -6.82 -10.45
N LEU A 446 20.65 -8.05 -9.92
CA LEU A 446 20.50 -8.30 -8.49
C LEU A 446 21.66 -7.75 -7.66
N GLU A 447 22.90 -7.90 -8.14
CA GLU A 447 24.09 -7.36 -7.48
C GLU A 447 24.07 -5.83 -7.43
N ASP A 448 23.67 -5.17 -8.52
CA ASP A 448 23.53 -3.70 -8.57
C ASP A 448 22.49 -3.21 -7.55
N ALA A 449 21.35 -3.91 -7.45
CA ALA A 449 20.32 -3.59 -6.47
C ALA A 449 20.82 -3.76 -5.03
N ILE A 450 21.55 -4.84 -4.74
CA ILE A 450 22.17 -5.07 -3.42
C ILE A 450 23.23 -3.99 -3.12
N GLY A 451 24.06 -3.64 -4.12
CA GLY A 451 25.07 -2.59 -4.01
C GLY A 451 24.47 -1.24 -3.65
N LEU A 452 23.40 -0.83 -4.32
CA LEU A 452 22.66 0.40 -4.00
C LEU A 452 22.08 0.36 -2.59
N LEU A 453 21.54 -0.78 -2.15
CA LEU A 453 21.02 -0.90 -0.78
C LEU A 453 22.13 -0.76 0.26
N LEU A 454 23.31 -1.34 0.03
CA LEU A 454 24.47 -1.21 0.91
C LEU A 454 25.01 0.24 0.93
N GLU A 455 25.01 0.94 -0.19
CA GLU A 455 25.32 2.37 -0.25
C GLU A 455 24.30 3.19 0.57
N ALA A 456 23.00 2.89 0.40
CA ALA A 456 21.92 3.59 1.07
C ALA A 456 21.84 3.36 2.59
N VAL A 457 22.48 2.29 3.11
CA VAL A 457 22.64 2.08 4.56
C VAL A 457 23.44 3.23 5.20
N SER A 458 24.35 3.87 4.46
CA SER A 458 25.16 4.99 4.96
C SER A 458 24.61 6.37 4.65
N HIS A 459 23.37 6.45 4.12
CA HIS A 459 22.73 7.71 3.71
C HIS A 459 22.57 8.71 4.87
N LYS A 460 22.61 10.02 4.57
CA LYS A 460 22.49 11.11 5.55
C LYS A 460 21.21 11.03 6.39
N ASP A 461 20.10 10.65 5.77
CA ASP A 461 18.78 10.61 6.41
C ASP A 461 18.41 9.22 6.95
N THR A 462 17.96 9.17 8.21
CA THR A 462 17.57 7.93 8.91
C THR A 462 16.47 7.14 8.21
N VAL A 463 15.49 7.82 7.61
CA VAL A 463 14.36 7.14 6.91
C VAL A 463 14.82 6.33 5.71
N VAL A 464 15.89 6.75 5.03
CA VAL A 464 16.49 6.03 3.90
C VAL A 464 17.28 4.84 4.43
N ARG A 465 18.11 5.06 5.46
CA ARG A 465 18.90 4.00 6.12
C ARG A 465 18.04 2.86 6.63
N TRP A 466 16.93 3.18 7.30
CA TRP A 466 15.96 2.19 7.78
C TRP A 466 15.29 1.41 6.64
N SER A 467 14.93 2.09 5.55
CA SER A 467 14.37 1.43 4.37
C SER A 467 15.40 0.49 3.72
N ALA A 468 16.66 0.90 3.66
CA ALA A 468 17.77 0.11 3.10
C ALA A 468 18.11 -1.11 3.98
N ALA A 469 18.19 -0.93 5.29
CA ALA A 469 18.39 -2.00 6.27
C ALA A 469 17.31 -3.10 6.14
N LYS A 470 16.04 -2.70 6.07
CA LYS A 470 14.93 -3.62 5.77
C LYS A 470 15.04 -4.25 4.39
N GLY A 471 15.51 -3.47 3.41
CA GLY A 471 16.00 -3.88 2.08
C GLY A 471 16.82 -5.15 2.14
N VAL A 472 18.05 -4.96 2.63
CA VAL A 472 19.11 -5.95 2.77
C VAL A 472 18.59 -7.19 3.49
N ALA A 473 17.97 -7.03 4.67
CA ALA A 473 17.54 -8.17 5.46
C ALA A 473 16.44 -9.01 4.79
N ARG A 474 15.52 -8.41 4.02
CA ARG A 474 14.53 -9.18 3.24
C ARG A 474 15.17 -9.98 2.12
N ILE A 475 16.17 -9.40 1.44
CA ILE A 475 16.87 -10.03 0.32
C ILE A 475 17.74 -11.18 0.83
N CYS A 476 18.54 -10.95 1.88
CA CYS A 476 19.34 -12.02 2.51
C CYS A 476 18.48 -13.20 2.94
N GLY A 477 17.24 -12.97 3.39
CA GLY A 477 16.31 -14.03 3.77
C GLY A 477 15.79 -14.91 2.62
N ARG A 478 16.15 -14.59 1.37
CA ARG A 478 15.82 -15.36 0.14
C ARG A 478 17.05 -15.79 -0.66
N LEU A 479 18.24 -15.31 -0.29
CA LEU A 479 19.49 -15.65 -0.97
C LEU A 479 19.99 -17.04 -0.53
N PRO A 480 20.74 -17.74 -1.38
CA PRO A 480 21.60 -18.83 -0.95
C PRO A 480 22.55 -18.37 0.16
N ARG A 481 22.90 -19.29 1.05
CA ARG A 481 23.77 -19.02 2.20
C ARG A 481 25.08 -18.30 1.83
N PRO A 482 25.89 -18.74 0.83
CA PRO A 482 27.16 -18.08 0.52
C PRO A 482 26.96 -16.61 0.12
N MET A 483 25.98 -16.32 -0.72
CA MET A 483 25.68 -14.94 -1.14
C MET A 483 25.19 -14.07 0.02
N ALA A 484 24.39 -14.62 0.94
CA ALA A 484 23.97 -13.89 2.11
C ALA A 484 25.14 -13.59 3.07
N GLU A 485 26.11 -14.52 3.17
CA GLU A 485 27.36 -14.29 3.91
C GLU A 485 28.23 -13.20 3.27
N ASP A 486 28.29 -13.12 1.94
CA ASP A 486 28.98 -12.04 1.22
C ASP A 486 28.35 -10.68 1.51
N VAL A 487 27.02 -10.58 1.47
CA VAL A 487 26.29 -9.34 1.83
C VAL A 487 26.53 -8.96 3.29
N LEU A 488 26.60 -9.93 4.20
CA LEU A 488 26.93 -9.68 5.60
C LEU A 488 28.37 -9.19 5.77
N ASN A 489 29.34 -9.75 5.03
CA ASN A 489 30.73 -9.27 5.05
C ASN A 489 30.81 -7.81 4.56
N ALA A 490 30.18 -7.50 3.43
CA ALA A 490 30.10 -6.14 2.91
C ALA A 490 29.40 -5.16 3.88
N LEU A 491 28.42 -5.63 4.64
CA LEU A 491 27.78 -4.84 5.70
C LEU A 491 28.73 -4.58 6.87
N LEU A 492 29.55 -5.56 7.26
CA LEU A 492 30.54 -5.39 8.33
C LEU A 492 31.65 -4.41 7.94
N ASP A 493 32.00 -4.33 6.66
CA ASP A 493 32.97 -3.36 6.15
C ASP A 493 32.53 -1.91 6.38
N VAL A 494 31.22 -1.64 6.54
CA VAL A 494 30.70 -0.31 6.90
C VAL A 494 31.25 0.19 8.24
N PHE A 495 31.55 -0.71 9.18
CA PHE A 495 32.14 -0.36 10.48
C PHE A 495 33.63 -0.07 10.42
N SER A 496 34.32 -0.51 9.36
CA SER A 496 35.75 -0.23 9.17
C SER A 496 36.04 1.25 8.85
N VAL A 497 35.02 1.99 8.41
CA VAL A 497 35.13 3.43 8.13
C VAL A 497 35.07 4.20 9.44
N GLU A 498 36.25 4.58 9.92
CA GLU A 498 36.40 5.46 11.09
C GLU A 498 35.65 6.79 10.87
N HIS A 499 34.86 7.22 11.86
CA HIS A 499 34.08 8.47 11.88
C HIS A 499 32.83 8.56 10.96
N SER A 500 32.31 7.45 10.45
CA SER A 500 31.02 7.45 9.74
C SER A 500 29.83 7.21 10.67
N ASP A 501 29.39 8.23 11.43
CA ASP A 501 28.21 8.12 12.30
C ASP A 501 26.96 7.64 11.52
N SER A 502 26.83 8.08 10.26
CA SER A 502 25.73 7.69 9.39
C SER A 502 25.80 6.21 9.02
N GLY A 503 26.97 5.74 8.62
CA GLY A 503 27.26 4.34 8.27
C GLY A 503 27.14 3.41 9.46
N TRP A 504 27.70 3.77 10.61
CA TRP A 504 27.61 2.97 11.84
C TRP A 504 26.16 2.77 12.28
N HIS A 505 25.39 3.84 12.37
CA HIS A 505 23.99 3.73 12.75
C HIS A 505 23.17 2.93 11.72
N GLY A 506 23.42 3.11 10.42
CA GLY A 506 22.78 2.29 9.39
C GLY A 506 23.16 0.82 9.45
N GLY A 507 24.44 0.52 9.62
CA GLY A 507 24.97 -0.83 9.75
C GLY A 507 24.36 -1.56 10.95
N LEU A 508 24.25 -0.88 12.09
CA LEU A 508 23.58 -1.41 13.28
C LEU A 508 22.08 -1.67 13.03
N LEU A 509 21.38 -0.78 12.32
CA LEU A 509 19.99 -1.01 11.92
C LEU A 509 19.84 -2.25 11.02
N ALA A 510 20.73 -2.43 10.05
CA ALA A 510 20.72 -3.58 9.16
C ALA A 510 21.02 -4.89 9.92
N LEU A 511 22.01 -4.88 10.82
CA LEU A 511 22.29 -6.01 11.72
C LEU A 511 21.08 -6.33 12.61
N ALA A 512 20.42 -5.32 13.18
CA ALA A 512 19.22 -5.52 13.98
C ALA A 512 18.09 -6.18 13.16
N GLU A 513 17.87 -5.77 11.91
CA GLU A 513 16.89 -6.39 11.02
C GLU A 513 17.28 -7.83 10.60
N LEU A 514 18.56 -8.11 10.38
CA LEU A 514 19.08 -9.46 10.13
C LEU A 514 18.87 -10.37 11.35
N CYS A 515 19.14 -9.87 12.55
CA CYS A 515 18.86 -10.56 13.81
C CYS A 515 17.37 -10.83 13.99
N ARG A 516 16.52 -9.81 13.77
CA ARG A 516 15.06 -9.91 13.90
C ARG A 516 14.46 -10.95 12.96
N ARG A 517 15.06 -11.17 11.78
CA ARG A 517 14.62 -12.15 10.76
C ARG A 517 15.30 -13.51 10.88
N SER A 518 16.08 -13.74 11.93
CA SER A 518 16.86 -14.96 12.18
C SER A 518 17.85 -15.34 11.08
N ILE A 519 18.43 -14.34 10.42
CA ILE A 519 19.37 -14.51 9.31
C ILE A 519 20.81 -14.58 9.83
N LEU A 520 21.14 -13.83 10.89
CA LEU A 520 22.49 -13.81 11.44
C LEU A 520 22.75 -15.07 12.29
N PRO A 521 23.65 -15.99 11.90
CA PRO A 521 23.92 -17.20 12.69
C PRO A 521 24.65 -16.86 14.01
N PRO A 522 24.40 -17.59 15.11
CA PRO A 522 24.97 -17.29 16.43
C PRO A 522 26.52 -17.22 16.46
N GLN A 523 27.20 -17.99 15.61
CA GLN A 523 28.67 -18.01 15.52
C GLN A 523 29.23 -16.66 15.07
N ARG A 524 28.49 -15.93 14.23
CA ARG A 524 28.88 -14.61 13.72
C ARG A 524 28.56 -13.49 14.69
N LEU A 525 27.73 -13.74 15.70
CA LEU A 525 27.41 -12.74 16.73
C LEU A 525 28.67 -12.31 17.50
N ALA A 526 29.60 -13.24 17.76
CA ALA A 526 30.87 -12.94 18.39
C ALA A 526 31.72 -11.96 17.55
N THR A 527 31.78 -12.17 16.23
CA THR A 527 32.49 -11.29 15.29
C THR A 527 31.84 -9.91 15.25
N VAL A 528 30.50 -9.85 15.15
CA VAL A 528 29.73 -8.60 15.12
C VAL A 528 30.00 -7.76 16.37
N VAL A 529 30.01 -8.39 17.55
CA VAL A 529 30.28 -7.71 18.83
C VAL A 529 31.70 -7.16 18.86
N GLN A 530 32.69 -7.90 18.35
CA GLN A 530 34.09 -7.43 18.29
C GLN A 530 34.29 -6.27 17.31
N THR A 531 33.55 -6.21 16.21
CA THR A 531 33.64 -5.12 15.21
C THR A 531 32.88 -3.86 15.61
N THR A 532 32.02 -3.93 16.62
CA THR A 532 31.17 -2.79 17.05
C THR A 532 31.62 -2.15 18.36
N THR A 533 32.61 -2.74 19.04
CA THR A 533 33.38 -2.15 20.16
C THR A 533 34.60 -1.41 19.65
#